data_AF-A0A803MR61-F1
#
_entry.id   AF-A0A803MR61-F1
#
_cell.length_a   1.000
_cell.length_b   1.000
_cell.length_c   1.000
_cell.angle_alpha   90.00
_cell.angle_beta   90.00
_cell.angle_gamma   90.00
#
_symmetry.space_group_name_H-M   'P 1'
#
loop_
_entity.id
_entity.type
_entity.pdbx_description
1 polymer ?
#
loop_
_entity_poly.entity_id
_entity_poly.type
_entity_poly.pdbx_seq_one_letter_code
_entity_poly.pdbx_strand_id
1 'polypeptide(L)'
;MYDLYCMNAPHKPSLWTENWTAQFRVFGDVPSHRSAEDTAFAVARWFSENGSHSNYYMYHGGTNYGRTAADFTTTRYYDEAPLNEFGLIREPKWGYLRDLHRALMLSKKSVLNGRYGIEIFSPNLEMIAQHSSREFVRSEKANKDLK
;
A
#
# COMPACT_ATOMS: atom_id res chain seq x y z
N MET A 1 -1.04 2.00 -14.61
CA MET A 1 -2.41 1.56 -14.93
C MET A 1 -3.06 1.27 -13.59
N TYR A 2 -3.83 2.23 -13.06
CA TYR A 2 -4.55 2.03 -11.81
C TYR A 2 -5.84 1.29 -12.20
N ASP A 3 -5.89 -0.01 -11.96
CA ASP A 3 -7.15 -0.75 -12.07
C ASP A 3 -8.12 -0.14 -11.06
N LEU A 4 -9.10 0.62 -11.56
CA LEU A 4 -10.24 1.07 -10.78
C LEU A 4 -11.03 -0.17 -10.37
N TYR A 5 -10.67 -0.72 -9.21
CA TYR A 5 -11.39 -1.81 -8.57
C TYR A 5 -12.79 -1.33 -8.23
N CYS A 6 -13.75 -1.61 -9.12
CA CYS A 6 -15.14 -1.28 -8.88
C CYS A 6 -15.75 -2.39 -8.02
N MET A 7 -16.21 -2.02 -6.83
CA MET A 7 -16.92 -2.94 -5.97
C MET A 7 -18.22 -3.39 -6.62
N ASN A 8 -18.52 -4.70 -6.56
CA ASN A 8 -19.77 -5.22 -7.10
C ASN A 8 -21.02 -4.83 -6.28
N ALA A 9 -20.83 -4.21 -5.11
CA ALA A 9 -21.92 -3.67 -4.29
C ALA A 9 -21.41 -2.57 -3.35
N PRO A 10 -22.22 -1.54 -3.06
CA PRO A 10 -21.80 -0.36 -2.27
C PRO A 10 -21.61 -0.62 -0.77
N HIS A 11 -22.16 -1.72 -0.24
CA HIS A 11 -22.08 -2.05 1.19
C HIS A 11 -20.92 -3.01 1.52
N LYS A 12 -20.14 -3.40 0.52
CA LYS A 12 -18.98 -4.26 0.72
C LYS A 12 -17.73 -3.39 0.89
N PRO A 13 -16.72 -3.85 1.64
CA PRO A 13 -15.45 -3.13 1.79
C PRO A 13 -14.51 -3.38 0.62
N SER A 14 -13.76 -2.36 0.19
CA SER A 14 -12.74 -2.50 -0.87
C SER A 14 -11.53 -3.26 -0.36
N LEU A 15 -11.23 -4.40 -0.97
CA LEU A 15 -10.11 -5.28 -0.59
C LEU A 15 -9.11 -5.38 -1.73
N TRP A 16 -7.83 -5.14 -1.42
CA TRP A 16 -6.71 -5.45 -2.31
C TRP A 16 -5.98 -6.69 -1.79
N THR A 17 -6.38 -7.85 -2.27
CA THR A 17 -5.92 -9.15 -1.77
C THR A 17 -4.49 -9.49 -2.19
N GLU A 18 -4.00 -8.91 -3.29
CA GLU A 18 -2.67 -9.17 -3.81
C GLU A 18 -1.99 -7.91 -4.33
N ASN A 19 -1.34 -7.18 -3.42
CA ASN A 19 -0.42 -6.11 -3.76
C ASN A 19 0.95 -6.71 -4.06
N TRP A 20 1.23 -6.91 -5.35
CA TRP A 20 2.45 -7.57 -5.80
C TRP A 20 3.71 -6.77 -5.42
N THR A 21 4.56 -7.33 -4.56
CA THR A 21 5.79 -6.66 -4.08
C THR A 21 6.96 -6.79 -5.03
N ALA A 22 6.86 -7.71 -5.98
CA ALA A 22 7.72 -7.99 -7.13
C ALA A 22 6.99 -8.99 -8.04
N GLN A 23 7.63 -9.47 -9.11
CA GLN A 23 7.13 -10.59 -9.90
C GLN A 23 7.86 -11.88 -9.52
N PHE A 24 7.17 -13.03 -9.60
CA PHE A 24 7.87 -14.32 -9.59
C PHE A 24 8.78 -14.44 -10.80
N ARG A 25 9.73 -15.37 -10.75
CA ARG A 25 10.71 -15.59 -11.82
C ARG A 25 10.67 -17.01 -12.34
N VAL A 26 11.00 -17.16 -13.60
CA VAL A 26 11.37 -18.43 -14.22
C VAL A 26 12.88 -18.52 -14.41
N PHE A 27 13.39 -19.71 -14.67
CA PHE A 27 14.82 -19.89 -14.94
C PHE A 27 15.22 -19.14 -16.21
N GLY A 28 16.24 -18.27 -16.10
CA GLY A 28 16.72 -17.42 -17.20
C GLY A 28 16.21 -15.98 -17.17
N ASP A 29 15.23 -15.65 -16.33
CA ASP A 29 14.72 -14.29 -16.20
C ASP A 29 15.74 -13.33 -15.58
N VAL A 30 15.66 -12.06 -15.99
CA VAL A 30 16.31 -10.95 -15.30
C VAL A 30 15.65 -10.67 -13.93
N PRO A 31 16.36 -10.04 -12.98
CA PRO A 31 15.77 -9.65 -11.70
C PRO A 31 14.55 -8.73 -11.88
N SER A 32 13.42 -9.09 -11.27
CA SER A 32 12.21 -8.26 -11.22
C SER A 32 12.17 -7.49 -9.91
N HIS A 33 12.18 -6.15 -9.98
CA HIS A 33 12.16 -5.29 -8.81
C HIS A 33 11.01 -4.30 -8.88
N ARG A 34 10.29 -4.16 -7.77
CA ARG A 34 9.40 -3.03 -7.49
C ARG A 34 10.00 -2.20 -6.36
N SER A 35 10.10 -0.89 -6.53
CA SER A 35 10.74 -0.03 -5.54
C SER A 35 9.91 0.06 -4.25
N ALA A 36 10.58 0.45 -3.15
CA ALA A 36 9.93 0.65 -1.86
C ALA A 36 8.95 1.83 -1.93
N GLU A 37 9.36 2.88 -2.63
CA GLU A 37 8.62 4.13 -2.85
C GLU A 37 7.34 3.88 -3.62
N ASP A 38 7.40 3.15 -4.73
CA ASP A 38 6.22 2.83 -5.54
C ASP A 38 5.22 1.96 -4.76
N THR A 39 5.74 0.96 -4.03
CA THR A 39 4.89 0.09 -3.21
C THR A 39 4.22 0.88 -2.08
N ALA A 40 4.97 1.76 -1.40
CA ALA A 40 4.45 2.58 -0.32
C ALA A 40 3.42 3.61 -0.83
N PHE A 41 3.72 4.26 -1.96
CA PHE A 41 2.82 5.20 -2.62
C PHE A 41 1.50 4.52 -3.01
N ALA A 42 1.55 3.35 -3.64
CA ALA A 42 0.36 2.62 -4.07
C ALA A 42 -0.55 2.25 -2.88
N VAL A 43 0.03 1.85 -1.74
CA VAL A 43 -0.73 1.53 -0.53
C VAL A 43 -1.31 2.80 0.10
N ALA A 44 -0.53 3.89 0.20
CA ALA A 44 -1.02 5.17 0.70
C ALA A 44 -2.19 5.68 -0.15
N ARG A 45 -2.07 5.59 -1.48
CA ARG A 45 -3.10 5.97 -2.44
C ARG A 45 -4.36 5.14 -2.25
N TRP A 46 -4.23 3.82 -2.16
CA TRP A 46 -5.34 2.90 -1.94
C TRP A 46 -6.19 3.28 -0.72
N PHE A 47 -5.54 3.51 0.43
CA PHE A 47 -6.25 3.92 1.64
C PHE A 47 -6.80 5.35 1.58
N SER A 48 -6.17 6.24 0.82
CA SER A 48 -6.72 7.58 0.58
C SER A 48 -8.03 7.53 -0.21
N GLU A 49 -8.22 6.52 -1.08
CA GLU A 49 -9.41 6.36 -1.93
C GLU A 49 -10.42 5.33 -1.38
N ASN A 50 -10.67 5.33 -0.06
CA ASN A 50 -11.60 4.41 0.62
C ASN A 50 -11.24 2.92 0.54
N GLY A 51 -9.98 2.59 0.22
CA GLY A 51 -9.44 1.25 0.43
C GLY A 51 -9.50 0.86 1.91
N SER A 52 -9.86 -0.39 2.20
CA SER A 52 -10.04 -0.86 3.59
C SER A 52 -9.08 -2.00 3.99
N HIS A 53 -8.52 -2.70 3.00
CA HIS A 53 -7.57 -3.79 3.20
C HIS A 53 -6.56 -3.83 2.07
N SER A 54 -5.30 -4.12 2.39
CA SER A 54 -4.25 -4.42 1.42
C SER A 54 -3.38 -5.54 1.98
N ASN A 55 -3.04 -6.50 1.13
CA ASN A 55 -2.16 -7.62 1.47
C ASN A 55 -0.97 -7.68 0.52
N TYR A 56 0.24 -7.74 1.07
CA TYR A 56 1.47 -7.85 0.28
C TYR A 56 1.65 -9.27 -0.22
N TYR A 57 1.62 -9.44 -1.54
CA TYR A 57 1.94 -10.71 -2.20
C TYR A 57 3.30 -10.57 -2.90
N MET A 58 4.41 -10.99 -2.33
CA MET A 58 4.58 -11.65 -1.03
C MET A 58 5.17 -10.68 0.00
N TYR A 59 4.77 -10.83 1.26
CA TYR A 59 5.50 -10.24 2.39
C TYR A 59 6.79 -11.01 2.70
N HIS A 60 6.72 -12.34 2.58
CA HIS A 60 7.84 -13.28 2.56
C HIS A 60 7.52 -14.35 1.51
N GLY A 61 8.38 -14.52 0.52
CA GLY A 61 8.18 -15.54 -0.50
C GLY A 61 8.72 -16.91 -0.09
N GLY A 62 9.99 -16.97 0.32
CA GLY A 62 10.64 -18.21 0.75
C GLY A 62 11.17 -19.04 -0.43
N THR A 63 11.10 -20.36 -0.31
CA THR A 63 11.73 -21.29 -1.25
C THR A 63 10.76 -22.40 -1.67
N ASN A 64 10.70 -22.66 -2.97
CA ASN A 64 10.04 -23.83 -3.56
C ASN A 64 10.90 -25.08 -3.34
N TYR A 65 10.74 -25.76 -2.20
CA TYR A 65 11.51 -26.96 -1.87
C TYR A 65 11.02 -28.22 -2.59
N GLY A 66 11.93 -29.19 -2.72
CA GLY A 66 11.61 -30.50 -3.29
C GLY A 66 11.35 -30.42 -4.80
N ARG A 67 10.48 -31.31 -5.31
CA ARG A 67 10.18 -31.45 -6.74
C ARG A 67 8.68 -31.37 -7.07
N THR A 68 7.89 -30.85 -6.14
CA THR A 68 6.42 -30.74 -6.28
C THR A 68 5.87 -29.37 -5.87
N ALA A 69 6.71 -28.46 -5.35
CA ALA A 69 6.26 -27.14 -4.89
C ALA A 69 5.97 -26.17 -6.04
N ALA A 70 6.70 -26.29 -7.15
CA ALA A 70 6.49 -25.46 -8.33
C ALA A 70 6.99 -26.16 -9.60
N ASP A 71 6.51 -25.69 -10.75
CA ASP A 71 6.97 -26.08 -12.08
C ASP A 71 7.33 -24.81 -12.87
N PHE A 72 8.36 -24.89 -13.72
CA PHE A 72 8.92 -23.80 -14.54
C PHE A 72 9.35 -22.50 -13.81
N THR A 73 9.18 -22.37 -12.50
CA THR A 73 9.64 -21.22 -11.71
C THR A 73 10.97 -21.50 -11.02
N THR A 74 11.67 -20.44 -10.62
CA THR A 74 12.92 -20.61 -9.86
C THR A 74 12.67 -21.22 -8.47
N THR A 75 13.69 -21.90 -7.94
CA THR A 75 13.66 -22.41 -6.55
C THR A 75 13.42 -21.29 -5.53
N ARG A 76 13.98 -20.09 -5.77
CA ARG A 76 13.69 -18.89 -4.97
C ARG A 76 12.30 -18.36 -5.29
N TYR A 77 11.44 -18.21 -4.29
CA TYR A 77 10.09 -17.65 -4.47
C TYR A 77 10.07 -16.20 -3.97
N TYR A 78 9.80 -15.23 -4.87
CA TYR A 78 9.67 -13.79 -4.56
C TYR A 78 10.77 -13.20 -3.64
N ASP A 79 12.02 -13.22 -4.11
CA ASP A 79 13.20 -12.77 -3.32
C ASP A 79 13.28 -11.25 -3.05
N GLU A 80 12.43 -10.48 -3.73
CA GLU A 80 12.34 -9.01 -3.62
C GLU A 80 11.25 -8.53 -2.66
N ALA A 81 10.64 -9.46 -1.92
CA ALA A 81 9.69 -9.18 -0.85
C ALA A 81 10.32 -8.40 0.33
N PRO A 82 9.51 -7.79 1.21
CA PRO A 82 10.00 -7.14 2.44
C PRO A 82 10.88 -8.03 3.33
N LEU A 83 10.59 -9.34 3.36
CA LEU A 83 11.49 -10.36 3.88
C LEU A 83 12.03 -11.18 2.71
N ASN A 84 13.36 -11.33 2.62
CA ASN A 84 13.99 -12.09 1.54
C ASN A 84 13.72 -13.60 1.66
N GLU A 85 14.27 -14.40 0.74
CA GLU A 85 14.13 -15.87 0.73
C GLU A 85 14.45 -16.53 2.09
N PHE A 86 15.42 -15.99 2.83
CA PHE A 86 15.87 -16.54 4.11
C PHE A 86 15.14 -15.95 5.33
N GLY A 87 14.12 -15.11 5.11
CA GLY A 87 13.37 -14.45 6.18
C GLY A 87 14.10 -13.25 6.80
N LEU A 88 15.17 -12.77 6.18
CA LEU A 88 15.89 -11.58 6.64
C LEU A 88 15.19 -10.31 6.15
N ILE A 89 15.26 -9.26 6.98
CA ILE A 89 14.71 -7.93 6.65
C ILE A 89 15.42 -7.37 5.42
N ARG A 90 14.63 -6.96 4.43
CA ARG A 90 15.12 -6.32 3.21
C ARG A 90 14.90 -4.81 3.25
N GLU A 91 15.96 -4.07 3.53
CA GLU A 91 15.95 -2.62 3.44
C GLU A 91 16.22 -2.13 2.00
N PRO A 92 15.68 -0.96 1.60
CA PRO A 92 14.84 -0.03 2.39
C PRO A 92 13.35 -0.42 2.42
N LYS A 93 12.95 -1.48 1.71
CA LYS A 93 11.54 -1.83 1.48
C LYS A 93 10.79 -2.09 2.78
N TRP A 94 11.35 -2.92 3.65
CA TRP A 94 10.71 -3.26 4.92
C TRP A 94 10.54 -2.02 5.82
N GLY A 95 11.58 -1.20 5.98
CA GLY A 95 11.53 0.02 6.77
C GLY A 95 10.50 1.03 6.27
N TYR A 96 10.46 1.26 4.95
CA TYR A 96 9.47 2.15 4.32
C TYR A 96 8.04 1.70 4.58
N LEU A 97 7.75 0.40 4.39
CA LEU A 97 6.41 -0.13 4.60
C LEU A 97 6.01 -0.14 6.09
N ARG A 98 6.96 -0.41 6.99
CA ARG A 98 6.75 -0.29 8.45
C ARG A 98 6.33 1.13 8.82
N ASP A 99 7.04 2.14 8.32
CA ASP A 99 6.77 3.54 8.70
C ASP A 99 5.49 4.07 8.03
N LEU A 100 5.19 3.64 6.81
CA LEU A 100 3.87 3.83 6.19
C LEU A 100 2.74 3.26 7.06
N HIS A 101 2.86 2.01 7.50
CA HIS A 101 1.85 1.40 8.36
C HIS A 101 1.66 2.14 9.67
N ARG A 102 2.75 2.64 10.28
CA ARG A 102 2.66 3.49 11.48
C ARG A 102 1.85 4.75 11.19
N ALA A 103 2.09 5.42 10.06
CA ALA A 103 1.33 6.61 9.65
C ALA A 103 -0.16 6.30 9.44
N LEU A 104 -0.49 5.20 8.71
CA LEU A 104 -1.87 4.75 8.51
C LEU A 104 -2.56 4.39 9.83
N MET A 105 -1.85 3.77 10.77
CA MET A 105 -2.40 3.42 12.07
C MET A 105 -2.70 4.64 12.94
N LEU A 106 -1.89 5.71 12.82
CA LEU A 106 -2.17 7.00 13.46
C LEU A 106 -3.42 7.67 12.88
N SER A 107 -3.67 7.54 11.57
CA SER A 107 -4.80 8.15 10.87
C SER A 107 -6.03 7.25 10.70
N LYS A 108 -6.00 6.00 11.20
CA LYS A 108 -7.02 4.96 10.94
C LYS A 108 -8.49 5.38 11.12
N LYS A 109 -8.78 6.26 12.09
CA LYS A 109 -10.17 6.73 12.32
C LYS A 109 -10.67 7.58 11.16
N SER A 110 -9.82 8.50 10.69
CA SER A 110 -10.13 9.37 9.56
C SER A 110 -10.12 8.58 8.26
N VAL A 111 -9.15 7.68 8.08
CA VAL A 111 -9.04 6.86 6.86
C VAL A 111 -10.24 5.93 6.66
N LEU A 112 -10.70 5.28 7.74
CA LEU A 112 -11.76 4.27 7.62
C LEU A 112 -13.18 4.81 7.80
N ASN A 113 -13.36 5.92 8.54
CA ASN A 113 -14.69 6.45 8.88
C ASN A 113 -14.82 7.96 8.64
N GLY A 114 -13.81 8.60 8.05
CA GLY A 114 -13.81 10.04 7.82
C GLY A 114 -14.67 10.44 6.62
N ARG A 115 -15.04 11.72 6.58
CA ARG A 115 -15.60 12.33 5.38
C ARG A 115 -14.49 12.62 4.39
N TYR A 116 -14.70 12.19 3.16
CA TYR A 116 -13.77 12.29 2.06
C TYR A 116 -14.00 13.59 1.25
N GLY A 117 -12.92 14.30 0.93
CA GLY A 117 -12.93 15.46 0.03
C GLY A 117 -11.68 15.46 -0.86
N ILE A 118 -11.85 15.87 -2.12
CA ILE A 118 -10.76 16.01 -3.09
C ILE A 118 -10.66 17.48 -3.49
N GLU A 119 -9.44 18.01 -3.53
CA GLU A 119 -9.12 19.29 -4.14
C GLU A 119 -8.06 19.06 -5.23
N ILE A 120 -8.35 19.45 -6.47
CA ILE A 120 -7.45 19.28 -7.61
C ILE A 120 -6.72 20.60 -7.86
N PHE A 121 -5.39 20.58 -7.76
CA PHE A 121 -4.54 21.75 -7.97
C PHE A 121 -3.99 21.83 -9.40
N SER A 122 -3.69 20.68 -10.01
CA SER A 122 -3.21 20.58 -11.40
C SER A 122 -3.46 19.17 -11.95
N PRO A 123 -3.21 18.90 -13.24
CA PRO A 123 -3.43 17.57 -13.83
C PRO A 123 -2.72 16.42 -13.12
N ASN A 124 -1.61 16.70 -12.42
CA ASN A 124 -0.80 15.70 -11.72
C ASN A 124 -0.70 15.96 -10.20
N LEU A 125 -1.54 16.84 -9.65
CA LEU A 125 -1.50 17.20 -8.24
C LEU A 125 -2.91 17.39 -7.67
N GLU A 126 -3.22 16.59 -6.66
CA GLU A 126 -4.46 16.68 -5.89
C GLU A 126 -4.17 16.46 -4.41
N MET A 127 -5.06 17.00 -3.58
CA MET A 127 -5.12 16.72 -2.16
C MET A 127 -6.37 15.91 -1.87
N ILE A 128 -6.19 14.80 -1.17
CA ILE A 128 -7.27 14.03 -0.58
C ILE A 128 -7.29 14.32 0.92
N ALA A 129 -8.41 14.85 1.40
CA ALA A 129 -8.63 15.15 2.80
C ALA A 129 -9.66 14.18 3.39
N GLN A 130 -9.31 13.54 4.50
CA GLN A 130 -10.18 12.67 5.27
C GLN A 130 -10.26 13.19 6.70
N HIS A 131 -11.44 13.65 7.11
CA HIS A 131 -11.65 14.24 8.44
C HIS A 131 -12.62 13.40 9.27
N SER A 132 -12.28 13.21 10.55
CA SER A 132 -13.21 12.61 11.52
C SER A 132 -14.47 13.47 11.62
N SER A 133 -15.63 12.84 11.80
CA SER A 133 -16.94 13.48 11.93
C SER A 133 -17.11 14.37 13.17
N ARG A 134 -16.11 14.48 14.04
CA ARG A 134 -16.08 15.52 15.07
C ARG A 134 -15.81 16.85 14.37
N GLU A 135 -16.70 17.82 14.53
CA GLU A 135 -16.51 19.17 14.00
C GLU A 135 -15.08 19.63 14.28
N PHE A 136 -14.37 19.94 13.19
CA PHE A 136 -13.05 20.55 13.30
C PHE A 136 -13.27 21.96 13.87
N VAL A 137 -13.24 22.07 15.20
CA VAL A 137 -13.21 23.37 15.87
C VAL A 137 -11.83 23.96 15.56
N ARG A 138 -11.78 24.88 14.59
CA ARG A 138 -10.59 25.67 14.32
C ARG A 138 -10.14 26.30 15.64
N SER A 139 -8.90 26.08 16.05
CA SER A 139 -8.38 26.75 17.24
C SER A 139 -8.38 28.25 16.99
N GLU A 140 -8.80 29.05 17.99
CA GLU A 140 -8.84 30.52 17.90
C GLU A 140 -7.48 31.13 17.53
N LYS A 141 -6.36 30.44 17.80
CA LYS A 141 -5.02 30.85 17.41
C LYS A 141 -4.83 30.91 15.89
N ALA A 142 -5.45 30.01 15.12
CA ALA A 142 -5.32 29.98 13.66
C ALA A 142 -6.09 31.11 12.95
N ASN A 143 -7.01 31.81 13.65
CA ASN A 143 -7.74 32.96 13.11
C ASN A 143 -6.98 34.29 13.28
N LYS A 144 -5.91 34.34 14.07
CA LYS A 144 -5.18 35.60 14.34
C LYS A 144 -4.21 36.00 13.24
N ASP A 145 -3.84 35.08 12.35
CA ASP A 145 -2.84 35.32 11.30
C ASP A 145 -3.45 35.64 9.92
N LEU A 146 -4.75 35.96 9.87
CA LEU A 146 -5.52 36.25 8.63
C LEU A 146 -6.13 37.68 8.62
N LYS A 147 -5.50 38.65 9.28
CA LYS A 147 -5.87 40.07 9.17
C LYS A 147 -4.71 40.90 8.67
#